data_AF-A0A3C0WAR0-F1
#
_entry.id   AF-A0A3C0WAR0-F1
#
_cell.length_a   1.000
_cell.length_b   1.000
_cell.length_c   1.000
_cell.angle_alpha   90.00
_cell.angle_beta   90.00
_cell.angle_gamma   90.00
#
_symmetry.space_group_name_H-M   'P 1'
#
loop_
_entity.id
_entity.type
_entity.pdbx_description
1 polymer ?
#
loop_
_entity_poly.entity_id
_entity_poly.type
_entity_poly.pdbx_seq_one_letter_code
_entity_poly.pdbx_strand_id
1 'polypeptide(L)'
;MENMLEYKGKPLVRSGNTLYYGNPAESCVAMLKILTTKDDEEKTADRVLVQILSTDETLPPKDRMIKKTEKNGLYEALNIASIWLERSLNPSA
;
A
#
# COMPACT_ATOMS: atom_id res chain seq x y z
N MET A 1 -22.50 -0.77 10.07
CA MET A 1 -21.05 -0.61 10.29
C MET A 1 -20.39 -1.32 9.14
N GLU A 2 -19.82 -0.58 8.20
CA GLU A 2 -19.20 -1.16 7.01
C GLU A 2 -17.99 -2.00 7.45
N ASN A 3 -17.94 -3.27 7.01
CA ASN A 3 -16.83 -4.16 7.31
C ASN A 3 -15.59 -3.64 6.57
N MET A 4 -14.78 -2.84 7.26
CA MET A 4 -13.48 -2.41 6.76
C MET A 4 -12.62 -3.66 6.55
N LEU A 5 -12.09 -3.83 5.34
CA LEU A 5 -11.21 -4.96 5.05
C LEU A 5 -9.94 -4.82 5.87
N GLU A 6 -9.41 -5.93 6.36
CA GLU A 6 -8.17 -5.97 7.13
C GLU A 6 -7.22 -6.98 6.51
N TYR A 7 -5.93 -6.65 6.51
CA TYR A 7 -4.85 -7.55 6.13
C TYR A 7 -3.80 -7.53 7.24
N LYS A 8 -3.43 -8.70 7.77
CA LYS A 8 -2.44 -8.82 8.87
C LYS A 8 -2.67 -7.84 10.04
N GLY A 9 -3.95 -7.65 10.43
CA GLY A 9 -4.33 -6.80 11.56
C GLY A 9 -4.21 -5.29 11.31
N LYS A 10 -4.12 -4.85 10.05
CA LYS A 10 -4.16 -3.44 9.67
C LYS A 10 -5.27 -3.18 8.64
N PRO A 11 -5.88 -1.98 8.67
CA PRO A 11 -6.95 -1.64 7.76
C PRO A 11 -6.45 -1.59 6.32
N LEU A 12 -7.32 -2.03 5.41
CA LEU A 12 -7.12 -2.04 3.97
C LEU A 12 -8.34 -1.40 3.31
N VAL A 13 -8.13 -0.26 2.66
CA VAL A 13 -9.19 0.49 1.98
C VAL A 13 -8.89 0.52 0.50
N ARG A 14 -9.89 0.21 -0.33
CA ARG A 14 -9.77 0.27 -1.80
C ARG A 14 -10.54 1.46 -2.35
N SER A 15 -9.88 2.23 -3.21
CA SER A 15 -10.48 3.31 -4.01
C SER A 15 -10.07 3.13 -5.46
N GLY A 16 -10.99 2.64 -6.30
CA GLY A 16 -10.75 2.30 -7.70
C GLY A 16 -9.61 1.27 -7.87
N ASN A 17 -8.54 1.70 -8.56
CA ASN A 17 -7.34 0.89 -8.81
C ASN A 17 -6.24 1.07 -7.74
N THR A 18 -6.54 1.81 -6.67
CA THR A 18 -5.60 2.04 -5.58
C THR A 18 -6.09 1.40 -4.29
N LEU A 19 -5.19 0.73 -3.58
CA LEU A 19 -5.41 0.23 -2.24
C LEU A 19 -4.51 1.01 -1.27
N TYR A 20 -5.06 1.40 -0.15
CA TYR A 20 -4.36 2.02 0.96
C TYR A 20 -4.33 1.02 2.12
N TYR A 21 -3.14 0.74 2.62
CA TYR A 21 -2.89 -0.24 3.66
C TYR A 21 -2.15 0.41 4.83
N GLY A 22 -2.71 0.26 6.04
CA GLY A 22 -2.18 0.89 7.26
C GLY A 22 -3.12 1.94 7.85
N ASN A 23 -2.85 2.31 9.10
CA ASN A 23 -3.66 3.28 9.83
C ASN A 23 -3.15 4.71 9.53
N PRO A 24 -3.99 5.64 9.04
CA PRO A 24 -3.58 7.02 8.77
C PRO A 24 -3.16 7.81 10.02
N ALA A 25 -3.49 7.34 11.23
CA ALA A 25 -3.02 7.92 12.48
C ALA A 25 -1.55 7.59 12.82
N GLU A 26 -0.95 6.62 12.11
CA GLU A 26 0.47 6.26 12.26
C GLU A 26 1.35 7.14 11.35
N SER A 27 2.66 7.15 11.57
CA SER A 27 3.61 8.00 10.83
C SER A 27 3.68 7.72 9.32
N CYS A 28 3.23 6.54 8.88
CA CYS A 28 3.33 6.09 7.49
C CYS A 28 2.15 5.18 7.10
N VAL A 29 1.82 5.16 5.81
CA VAL A 29 0.88 4.22 5.18
C VAL A 29 1.48 3.65 3.89
N ALA A 30 0.99 2.49 3.44
CA ALA A 30 1.33 1.94 2.15
C ALA A 30 0.23 2.23 1.12
N MET A 31 0.62 2.66 -0.08
CA MET A 31 -0.26 2.84 -1.23
C MET A 31 0.13 1.83 -2.31
N LEU A 32 -0.84 1.06 -2.79
CA LEU A 32 -0.69 0.09 -3.87
C LEU A 32 -1.55 0.54 -5.05
N LYS A 33 -0.95 0.85 -6.19
CA LYS A 33 -1.69 1.24 -7.40
C LYS A 33 -1.53 0.17 -8.47
N ILE A 34 -2.65 -0.41 -8.89
CA ILE A 34 -2.69 -1.35 -10.01
C ILE A 34 -2.44 -0.53 -11.29
N LEU A 35 -1.28 -0.78 -11.92
CA LEU A 35 -0.86 -0.12 -13.15
C LEU A 35 -1.42 -0.81 -14.38
N THR A 36 -1.46 -2.15 -14.34
CA THR A 36 -1.98 -2.99 -15.42
C THR A 36 -2.68 -4.22 -14.87
N THR A 37 -3.61 -4.74 -15.65
CA THR A 37 -4.31 -6.01 -15.39
C THR A 37 -4.05 -6.95 -16.56
N LYS A 38 -4.03 -8.24 -16.30
CA LYS A 38 -4.05 -9.27 -17.35
C LYS A 38 -5.40 -9.25 -18.06
N ASP A 39 -5.37 -9.60 -19.34
CA ASP A 39 -6.57 -9.78 -20.16
C ASP A 39 -7.13 -11.20 -19.93
N ASP A 40 -7.61 -11.41 -18.72
CA ASP A 40 -8.32 -12.63 -18.29
C ASP A 40 -9.71 -12.23 -17.81
N GLU A 41 -10.64 -13.19 -17.71
CA GLU A 41 -12.03 -12.94 -17.27
C GLU A 41 -12.10 -12.18 -15.93
N GLU A 42 -11.17 -12.46 -15.01
CA GLU A 42 -11.10 -11.83 -13.69
C GLU A 42 -10.29 -10.52 -13.63
N LYS A 43 -9.70 -10.07 -14.75
CA LYS A 43 -8.83 -8.88 -14.83
C LYS A 43 -7.78 -8.81 -13.71
N THR A 44 -7.07 -9.92 -13.52
CA THR A 44 -6.07 -10.08 -12.46
C THR A 44 -5.01 -8.98 -12.54
N ALA A 45 -4.70 -8.35 -11.40
CA ALA A 45 -3.64 -7.34 -11.35
C ALA A 45 -2.30 -7.93 -11.81
N ASP A 46 -1.68 -7.29 -12.80
CA ASP A 46 -0.39 -7.70 -13.35
C ASP A 46 0.72 -6.87 -12.72
N ARG A 47 0.88 -5.60 -13.10
CA ARG A 47 1.84 -4.70 -12.46
C ARG A 47 1.18 -3.83 -11.41
N VAL A 48 1.74 -3.80 -10.21
CA VAL A 48 1.28 -3.00 -9.07
C VAL A 48 2.44 -2.16 -8.54
N LEU A 49 2.27 -0.84 -8.54
CA LEU A 49 3.18 0.10 -7.89
C LEU A 49 2.91 0.09 -6.38
N VAL A 50 3.93 -0.14 -5.58
CA VAL A 50 3.90 -0.08 -4.12
C VAL A 50 4.70 1.12 -3.65
N GLN A 51 4.13 1.94 -2.78
CA GLN A 51 4.78 3.11 -2.18
C GLN A 51 4.53 3.11 -0.67
N ILE A 52 5.57 3.44 0.12
CA ILE A 52 5.38 3.85 1.51
C ILE A 52 5.39 5.36 1.54
N LEU A 53 4.35 5.94 2.12
CA LEU A 53 4.10 7.37 2.20
C LEU A 53 4.06 7.78 3.67
N SER A 54 4.74 8.87 4.01
CA SER A 54 4.53 9.56 5.28
C SER A 54 3.13 10.18 5.30
N THR A 55 2.49 10.11 6.47
CA THR A 55 1.22 10.78 6.76
C THR A 55 1.39 12.23 7.19
N ASP A 56 2.64 12.70 7.32
CA ASP A 56 2.93 14.09 7.68
C ASP A 56 2.50 15.04 6.55
N GLU A 57 1.43 15.78 6.80
CA GLU A 57 0.86 16.71 5.85
C GLU A 57 1.66 18.01 5.69
N THR A 58 2.65 18.25 6.55
CA THR A 58 3.54 19.42 6.46
C THR A 58 4.65 19.22 5.43
N LEU A 59 4.99 17.96 5.13
CA LEU A 59 5.98 17.63 4.11
C LEU A 59 5.45 17.90 2.70
N PRO A 60 6.28 18.39 1.77
CA PRO A 60 5.88 18.46 0.37
C PRO A 60 5.69 17.04 -0.20
N PRO A 61 4.82 16.85 -1.22
CA PRO A 61 4.47 15.52 -1.73
C PRO A 61 5.66 14.64 -2.13
N LYS A 62 6.73 15.26 -2.65
CA LYS A 62 7.98 14.58 -3.00
C LYS A 62 8.70 13.96 -1.80
N ASP A 63 8.63 14.60 -0.64
CA ASP A 63 9.35 14.21 0.57
C ASP A 63 8.50 13.27 1.44
N ARG A 64 7.19 13.19 1.19
CA ARG A 64 6.32 12.16 1.79
C ARG A 64 6.61 10.77 1.25
N MET A 65 7.19 10.63 0.06
CA MET A 65 7.47 9.31 -0.51
C MET A 65 8.77 8.73 0.05
N ILE A 66 8.66 7.76 0.95
CA ILE A 66 9.80 7.15 1.64
C ILE A 66 10.50 6.12 0.75
N LYS A 67 9.72 5.26 0.09
CA LYS A 67 10.24 4.22 -0.82
C LYS A 67 9.17 3.74 -1.78
N LYS A 68 9.60 3.18 -2.92
CA LYS A 68 8.72 2.60 -3.92
C LYS A 68 9.31 1.37 -4.61
N THR A 69 8.45 0.50 -5.13
CA THR A 69 8.81 -0.62 -6.00
C THR A 69 7.63 -1.03 -6.86
N GLU A 70 7.87 -1.77 -7.92
CA GLU A 70 6.82 -2.43 -8.70
C GLU A 70 6.87 -3.93 -8.42
N LYS A 71 5.69 -4.55 -8.33
CA LYS A 71 5.54 -5.99 -8.16
C LYS A 71 4.56 -6.56 -9.16
N ASN A 72 4.79 -7.82 -9.49
CA ASN A 72 3.89 -8.59 -10.34
C ASN A 72 2.86 -9.27 -9.43
N GLY A 73 1.60 -8.93 -9.59
CA GLY A 73 0.49 -9.43 -8.79
C GLY A 73 0.23 -8.60 -7.53
N LEU A 74 -1.06 -8.53 -7.15
CA LEU A 74 -1.49 -7.83 -5.95
C LEU A 74 -1.00 -8.49 -4.66
N TYR A 75 -0.87 -9.83 -4.65
CA TYR A 75 -0.42 -10.57 -3.47
C TYR A 75 1.03 -10.25 -3.10
N GLU A 76 1.95 -10.31 -4.07
CA GLU A 76 3.35 -9.95 -3.86
C GLU A 76 3.51 -8.48 -3.45
N ALA A 77 2.70 -7.61 -4.06
CA ALA A 77 2.65 -6.20 -3.73
C ALA A 77 2.19 -5.95 -2.28
N LEU A 78 1.15 -6.64 -1.82
CA LEU A 78 0.67 -6.56 -0.43
C LEU A 78 1.68 -7.12 0.57
N ASN A 79 2.34 -8.23 0.24
CA ASN A 79 3.32 -8.83 1.13
C ASN A 79 4.51 -7.89 1.36
N ILE A 80 5.09 -7.32 0.29
CA ILE A 80 6.20 -6.37 0.42
C ILE A 80 5.77 -5.07 1.10
N ALA A 81 4.55 -4.59 0.82
CA ALA A 81 3.98 -3.42 1.49
C ALA A 81 3.87 -3.64 3.01
N SER A 82 3.43 -4.82 3.44
CA SER A 82 3.34 -5.17 4.86
C SER A 82 4.69 -5.14 5.56
N ILE A 83 5.71 -5.79 4.98
CA ILE A 83 7.05 -5.84 5.56
C ILE A 83 7.64 -4.44 5.66
N TRP A 84 7.47 -3.64 4.62
CA TRP A 84 8.02 -2.28 4.58
C TRP A 84 7.31 -1.33 5.51
N LEU A 85 5.98 -1.38 5.58
CA LEU A 85 5.21 -0.57 6.51
C LEU A 85 5.60 -0.88 7.96
N GLU A 86 5.69 -2.16 8.32
CA GLU A 86 6.07 -2.56 9.68
C GLU A 86 7.45 -2.04 10.09
N ARG A 87 8.44 -2.14 9.20
CA ARG A 87 9.79 -1.61 9.42
C ARG A 87 9.85 -0.09 9.46
N SER A 88 9.03 0.59 8.67
CA SER A 88 8.95 2.05 8.68
C SER A 88 8.29 2.58 9.97
N LEU A 89 7.33 1.86 10.53
CA LEU A 89 6.70 2.20 11.81
C LEU A 89 7.55 1.80 13.00
N ASN A 90 8.33 0.71 12.88
CA ASN A 90 9.20 0.20 13.94
C ASN A 90 10.67 0.09 13.46
N PRO A 91 11.40 1.21 13.34
CA PRO A 91 12.77 1.22 12.84
C PRO A 91 13.79 0.54 13.76
N SER A 92 13.41 0.20 14.99
CA SER A 92 14.25 -0.49 15.98
C SER A 92 14.09 -2.02 15.98
N ALA A 93 13.24 -2.58 15.11
CA ALA A 93 12.93 -4.01 15.01
C ALA A 93 13.79 -4.76 13.98
#